data_AF-A0A285UR95-F1
#
_entry.id   AF-A0A285UR95-F1
#
_cell.length_a   1.000
_cell.length_b   1.000
_cell.length_c   1.000
_cell.angle_alpha   90.00
_cell.angle_beta   90.00
_cell.angle_gamma   90.00
#
_symmetry.space_group_name_H-M   'P 1'
#
loop_
_entity.id
_entity.type
_entity.pdbx_description
1 polymer ?
#
loop_
_entity_poly.entity_id
_entity_poly.type
_entity_poly.pdbx_seq_one_letter_code
_entity_poly.pdbx_strand_id
1 'polypeptide(L)'
;MFFANGDRAVTYQQNEVIEAAVLERLNNAFNKTEHVYLNEMITTEHTLTFMYEPVTVMEAHNTIEPCDIVVEEARNFLIEKGFLK
;
A
#
# COMPACT_ATOMS: atom_id res chain seq x y z
N MET A 1 -1.30 10.56 4.13
CA MET A 1 -1.41 10.96 2.70
C MET A 1 -0.72 9.93 1.84
N PHE A 2 -1.32 9.57 0.70
CA PHE A 2 -0.69 8.69 -0.29
C PHE A 2 0.09 9.50 -1.32
N PHE A 3 1.23 8.97 -1.78
CA PHE A 3 1.98 9.49 -2.92
C PHE A 3 2.72 8.36 -3.63
N ALA A 4 2.95 8.54 -4.94
CA ALA A 4 3.82 7.65 -5.71
C ALA A 4 5.27 7.86 -5.27
N ASN A 5 5.97 6.76 -4.99
CA ASN A 5 7.35 6.75 -4.53
C ASN A 5 8.22 6.03 -5.57
N GLY A 6 8.58 6.77 -6.62
CA GLY A 6 9.17 6.21 -7.83
C GLY A 6 8.15 5.39 -8.62
N ASP A 7 8.65 4.53 -9.50
CA ASP A 7 7.78 3.84 -10.48
C ASP A 7 7.06 2.63 -9.90
N ARG A 8 7.59 2.01 -8.83
CA ARG A 8 7.18 0.68 -8.35
C ARG A 8 6.65 0.67 -6.92
N ALA A 9 6.42 1.84 -6.33
CA ALA A 9 5.93 1.93 -4.97
C ALA A 9 4.93 3.06 -4.77
N VAL A 10 4.01 2.85 -3.84
CA VAL A 10 3.13 3.88 -3.30
C VAL A 10 3.30 3.93 -1.80
N THR A 11 3.40 5.13 -1.23
CA THR A 11 3.64 5.31 0.20
C THR A 11 2.48 6.06 0.84
N TYR A 12 1.91 5.49 1.90
CA TYR A 12 1.09 6.20 2.86
C TYR A 12 2.00 6.77 3.96
N GLN A 13 1.94 8.08 4.19
CA GLN A 13 2.66 8.77 5.26
C GLN A 13 1.71 9.53 6.19
N GLN A 14 1.98 9.49 7.48
CA GLN A 14 1.29 10.31 8.49
C GLN A 14 2.29 10.96 9.45
N ASN A 15 1.85 12.00 10.16
CA ASN A 15 2.71 12.73 11.08
C ASN A 15 2.84 12.00 12.42
N GLU A 16 1.78 11.35 12.86
CA GLU A 16 1.73 10.59 14.10
C GLU A 16 2.52 9.29 13.95
N VAL A 17 3.25 8.93 15.01
CA VAL A 17 3.93 7.63 15.09
C VAL A 17 2.87 6.52 15.03
N ILE A 18 3.08 5.55 14.15
CA ILE A 18 2.30 4.32 14.09
C ILE A 18 2.86 3.38 15.16
N GLU A 19 2.03 3.05 16.15
CA GLU A 19 2.44 2.15 17.22
C GLU A 19 2.97 0.81 16.68
N ALA A 20 4.05 0.29 17.27
CA ALA A 20 4.68 -0.95 16.81
C ALA A 20 3.71 -2.13 16.75
N ALA A 21 2.77 -2.23 17.70
CA ALA A 21 1.73 -3.26 17.71
C ALA A 21 0.76 -3.13 16.51
N VAL A 22 0.48 -1.90 16.06
CA VAL A 22 -0.32 -1.65 14.85
C VAL A 22 0.45 -2.04 13.60
N LEU A 23 1.75 -1.69 13.52
CA LEU A 23 2.62 -2.10 12.42
C LEU A 23 2.72 -3.63 12.31
N GLU A 24 2.90 -4.32 13.43
CA GLU A 24 2.95 -5.78 13.47
C GLU A 24 1.61 -6.39 13.02
N ARG A 25 0.48 -5.85 13.51
CA ARG A 25 -0.87 -6.27 13.08
C ARG A 25 -1.06 -6.09 11.57
N LEU A 26 -0.66 -4.95 11.03
CA LEU A 26 -0.77 -4.66 9.60
C LEU A 26 0.12 -5.57 8.76
N ASN A 27 1.39 -5.77 9.15
CA ASN A 27 2.30 -6.70 8.46
C ASN A 27 1.75 -8.13 8.45
N ASN A 28 1.26 -8.60 9.59
CA ASN A 28 0.63 -9.92 9.70
C ASN A 28 -0.65 -10.03 8.85
N ALA A 29 -1.45 -8.97 8.77
CA ALA A 29 -2.64 -8.94 7.93
C ALA A 29 -2.30 -8.91 6.44
N PHE A 30 -1.29 -8.13 6.05
CA PHE A 30 -0.82 -8.02 4.68
C PHE A 30 -0.36 -9.39 4.16
N ASN A 31 0.48 -10.09 4.92
CA ASN A 31 1.01 -11.42 4.56
C ASN A 31 -0.05 -12.54 4.51
N LYS A 32 -1.25 -12.31 5.05
CA LYS A 32 -2.38 -13.26 5.05
C LYS A 32 -3.49 -12.89 4.08
N THR A 33 -3.41 -11.72 3.46
CA THR A 33 -4.40 -11.24 2.50
C THR A 33 -3.84 -11.50 1.10
N GLU A 34 -4.68 -12.01 0.20
CA GLU A 34 -4.34 -12.05 -1.22
C GLU A 34 -4.51 -10.64 -1.78
N HIS A 35 -3.46 -10.13 -2.42
CA HIS A 35 -3.46 -8.82 -3.07
C HIS A 35 -3.39 -9.03 -4.57
N VAL A 36 -4.05 -8.17 -5.33
CA VAL A 36 -4.09 -8.26 -6.79
C VAL A 36 -2.81 -7.70 -7.38
N TYR A 37 -2.36 -6.54 -6.88
CA TYR A 37 -1.18 -5.86 -7.42
C TYR A 37 -0.10 -5.57 -6.38
N LEU A 38 -0.39 -5.68 -5.07
CA LEU A 38 0.58 -5.42 -4.01
C LEU A 38 1.44 -6.65 -3.71
N ASN A 39 2.75 -6.49 -3.76
CA ASN A 39 3.69 -7.60 -3.58
C ASN A 39 4.37 -7.60 -2.21
N GLU A 40 4.63 -6.40 -1.67
CA GLU A 40 5.37 -6.22 -0.42
C GLU A 40 4.89 -4.97 0.29
N MET A 41 4.93 -4.99 1.62
CA MET A 41 4.73 -3.81 2.45
C MET A 41 5.95 -3.56 3.34
N ILE A 42 6.54 -2.38 3.23
CA ILE A 42 7.69 -1.91 4.01
C ILE A 42 7.21 -0.81 4.94
N THR A 43 7.51 -0.95 6.23
CA THR A 43 7.00 -0.03 7.26
C THR A 43 8.10 0.71 8.00
N THR A 44 7.86 1.99 8.30
CA THR A 44 8.58 2.76 9.30
C THR A 44 7.61 3.21 10.40
N GLU A 45 8.10 3.95 11.39
CA GLU A 45 7.23 4.55 12.41
C GLU A 45 6.25 5.60 11.85
N HIS A 46 6.43 6.09 10.62
CA HIS A 46 5.57 7.13 10.02
C HIS A 46 5.01 6.76 8.64
N THR A 47 5.47 5.67 8.05
CA THR A 47 5.15 5.33 6.65
C THR A 47 4.81 3.86 6.46
N LEU A 48 3.89 3.60 5.53
CA LEU A 48 3.59 2.29 4.97
C LEU A 48 3.81 2.38 3.45
N THR A 49 4.83 1.69 2.95
CA THR A 49 5.19 1.67 1.52
C THR A 49 4.79 0.34 0.93
N PHE A 50 4.03 0.36 -0.15
CA PHE A 50 3.54 -0.82 -0.85
C PHE A 50 4.22 -0.92 -2.21
N MET A 51 4.81 -2.08 -2.49
CA MET A 51 5.49 -2.38 -3.75
C MET A 51 4.54 -3.06 -4.73
N TYR A 52 4.69 -2.77 -6.02
CA TYR A 52 3.88 -3.36 -7.10
C TYR A 52 4.68 -3.50 -8.41
N GLU A 53 4.15 -4.26 -9.36
CA GLU A 53 4.68 -4.32 -10.74
C GLU A 53 3.85 -3.42 -11.68
N PRO A 54 4.39 -2.26 -12.12
CA PRO A 54 3.63 -1.30 -12.93
C PRO A 54 3.13 -1.88 -14.24
N VAL A 55 3.96 -2.67 -14.91
CA VAL A 55 3.62 -3.30 -16.20
C VAL A 55 2.37 -4.17 -16.07
N THR A 56 2.26 -4.95 -15.00
CA THR A 56 1.09 -5.81 -14.75
C THR A 56 -0.19 -4.99 -14.60
N VAL A 57 -0.14 -3.88 -13.87
CA VAL A 57 -1.30 -2.99 -13.68
C VAL A 57 -1.65 -2.26 -14.99
N MET A 58 -0.63 -1.74 -15.69
CA MET A 58 -0.77 -1.03 -16.95
C MET A 58 -1.42 -1.91 -18.02
N GLU A 59 -0.98 -3.16 -18.16
CA GLU A 59 -1.54 -4.11 -19.11
C GLU A 59 -2.98 -4.53 -18.74
N ALA A 60 -3.25 -4.76 -17.45
CA ALA A 60 -4.57 -5.17 -16.98
C ALA A 60 -5.64 -4.08 -17.16
N HIS A 61 -5.27 -2.80 -17.01
CA HIS A 61 -6.20 -1.67 -17.03
C HIS A 61 -6.06 -0.77 -18.27
N ASN A 62 -5.16 -1.09 -19.20
CA ASN A 62 -4.84 -0.26 -20.36
C ASN A 62 -4.57 1.20 -19.97
N THR A 63 -3.70 1.40 -18.97
CA THR A 63 -3.32 2.71 -18.42
C THR A 63 -1.83 2.95 -18.55
N ILE A 64 -1.44 4.23 -18.57
CA ILE A 64 -0.04 4.67 -18.44
C ILE A 64 0.28 5.17 -17.03
N GLU A 65 -0.73 5.34 -16.18
CA GLU A 65 -0.62 5.80 -14.79
C GLU A 65 -1.20 4.71 -13.88
N PRO A 66 -0.40 3.68 -13.52
CA PRO A 66 -0.87 2.58 -12.69
C PRO A 66 -1.01 2.96 -11.21
N CYS A 67 -0.40 4.08 -10.78
CA CYS A 67 -0.30 4.46 -9.38
C CYS A 67 -1.67 4.66 -8.72
N ASP A 68 -2.65 5.25 -9.42
CA ASP A 68 -3.96 5.55 -8.84
C ASP A 68 -4.71 4.28 -8.44
N ILE A 69 -4.63 3.25 -9.29
CA ILE A 69 -5.24 1.93 -9.07
C ILE A 69 -4.60 1.26 -7.86
N VAL A 70 -3.27 1.32 -7.75
CA VAL A 70 -2.54 0.73 -6.64
C VAL A 70 -2.78 1.50 -5.34
N VAL A 71 -2.90 2.83 -5.40
CA VAL A 71 -3.29 3.65 -4.25
C VAL A 71 -4.68 3.28 -3.75
N GLU A 72 -5.64 3.02 -4.65
CA GLU A 72 -6.97 2.56 -4.26
C GLU A 72 -6.93 1.19 -3.56
N GLU A 73 -6.19 0.21 -4.09
CA GLU A 73 -6.02 -1.09 -3.45
C GLU A 73 -5.38 -0.96 -2.06
N ALA A 74 -4.26 -0.23 -1.96
CA ALA A 74 -3.58 -0.01 -0.69
C ALA A 74 -4.47 0.72 0.33
N ARG A 75 -5.25 1.71 -0.13
CA ARG A 75 -6.23 2.41 0.72
C ARG A 75 -7.31 1.47 1.23
N ASN A 76 -7.88 0.65 0.34
CA ASN A 76 -8.93 -0.31 0.70
C ASN A 76 -8.42 -1.31 1.74
N PHE A 77 -7.23 -1.86 1.54
CA PHE A 77 -6.58 -2.72 2.53
C PHE A 77 -6.51 -2.03 3.91
N LEU A 78 -6.04 -0.78 3.97
CA LEU A 78 -5.92 -0.06 5.23
C LEU A 78 -7.27 0.29 5.87
N ILE A 79 -8.32 0.57 5.09
CA ILE A 79 -9.68 0.79 5.58
C ILE A 79 -10.25 -0.52 6.14
N GLU A 80 -10.13 -1.62 5.41
CA GLU A 80 -10.61 -2.94 5.84
C GLU A 80 -9.95 -3.41 7.14
N LYS A 81 -8.67 -3.08 7.36
CA LYS A 81 -7.97 -3.39 8.62
C LYS A 81 -8.22 -2.36 9.72
N GLY A 82 -9.10 -1.39 9.48
CA GLY A 82 -9.48 -0.36 10.44
C GLY A 82 -8.33 0.56 10.83
N PHE A 83 -7.37 0.76 9.93
CA PHE A 83 -6.28 1.71 10.11
C PHE A 83 -6.66 3.10 9.59
N LEU A 84 -7.29 3.16 8.40
CA LEU A 84 -7.89 4.37 7.87
C LEU A 84 -9.40 4.39 8.09
N LYS A 85 -9.98 5.59 8.05
CA LYS A 85 -11.43 5.82 8.09
C LYS A 85 -11.94 6.17 6.71
#